data_AF-A0A517XV09-F1
#
_entry.id   AF-A0A517XV09-F1
#
_cell.length_a   1.000
_cell.length_b   1.000
_cell.length_c   1.000
_cell.angle_alpha   90.00
_cell.angle_beta   90.00
_cell.angle_gamma   90.00
#
_symmetry.space_group_name_H-M   'P 1'
#
loop_
_entity.id
_entity.type
_entity.pdbx_description
1 polymer ?
#
loop_
_entity_poly.entity_id
_entity_poly.type
_entity_poly.pdbx_seq_one_letter_code
_entity_poly.pdbx_strand_id
1 'polypeptide(L)'
;MCVTLSAARPGPAAEEAFAAALPRVQAVARFATRRVPCPDAREELAAEAVALDWRCYVALHRRGKDPGAFVTTIARRSAQAALGGSRVCGSRSSATPSRRSPGSAAGCELSGSGTACRVGASVRERS
;
A
#
# COMPACT_ATOMS: atom_id res chain seq x y z
N MET A 1 -16.98 -22.06 -7.66
CA MET A 1 -17.58 -20.83 -7.11
C MET A 1 -16.86 -19.64 -7.71
N CYS A 2 -17.49 -18.93 -8.64
CA CYS A 2 -16.85 -17.87 -9.41
C CYS A 2 -17.05 -16.54 -8.68
N VAL A 3 -16.00 -16.01 -8.05
CA VAL A 3 -16.05 -14.68 -7.43
C VAL A 3 -15.94 -13.65 -8.55
N THR A 4 -17.05 -13.06 -8.96
CA THR A 4 -17.06 -11.89 -9.83
C THR A 4 -16.59 -10.69 -9.02
N LEU A 5 -15.28 -10.39 -9.11
CA LEU A 5 -14.74 -9.10 -8.69
C LEU A 5 -15.32 -8.03 -9.63
N SER A 6 -16.48 -7.46 -9.25
CA SER A 6 -16.96 -6.23 -9.85
C SER A 6 -15.93 -5.15 -9.54
N ALA A 7 -15.16 -4.77 -10.56
CA ALA A 7 -14.33 -3.59 -10.52
C ALA A 7 -15.26 -2.38 -10.54
N ALA A 8 -15.89 -2.07 -9.40
CA ALA A 8 -16.49 -0.78 -9.18
C ALA A 8 -15.40 0.24 -9.46
N ARG A 9 -15.51 0.89 -10.64
CA ARG A 9 -14.56 1.90 -11.07
C ARG A 9 -14.45 2.91 -9.93
N PRO A 10 -13.24 3.17 -9.41
CA PRO A 10 -13.08 4.27 -8.48
C PRO A 10 -13.59 5.54 -9.17
N GLY A 11 -14.23 6.42 -8.40
CA GLY A 11 -14.73 7.67 -8.96
C GLY A 11 -13.58 8.50 -9.54
N PRO A 12 -13.84 9.35 -10.55
CA PRO A 12 -12.81 10.13 -11.24
C PRO A 12 -11.96 10.98 -10.29
N ALA A 13 -12.54 11.49 -9.20
CA ALA A 13 -11.82 12.26 -8.18
C ALA A 13 -10.67 11.47 -7.49
N ALA A 14 -10.86 10.17 -7.26
CA ALA A 14 -9.82 9.34 -6.66
C ALA A 14 -8.68 9.06 -7.65
N GLU A 15 -9.00 8.88 -8.93
CA GLU A 15 -8.03 8.70 -10.01
C GLU A 15 -7.18 9.96 -10.21
N GLU A 16 -7.81 11.15 -10.26
CA GLU A 16 -7.12 12.43 -10.39
C GLU A 16 -6.19 12.72 -9.21
N ALA A 17 -6.68 12.53 -7.98
CA ALA A 17 -5.89 12.76 -6.78
C ALA A 17 -4.69 11.79 -6.69
N PHE A 18 -4.88 10.53 -7.10
CA PHE A 18 -3.79 9.56 -7.17
C PHE A 18 -2.79 9.90 -8.29
N ALA A 19 -3.27 10.34 -9.46
CA ALA A 19 -2.41 10.78 -10.56
C ALA A 19 -1.50 11.94 -10.13
N ALA A 20 -2.02 12.89 -9.35
CA ALA A 20 -1.23 13.99 -8.77
C ALA A 20 -0.19 13.49 -7.74
N ALA A 21 -0.48 12.39 -7.05
CA ALA A 21 0.42 11.77 -6.07
C ALA A 21 1.46 10.82 -6.70
N LEU A 22 1.21 10.36 -7.94
CA LEU A 22 1.96 9.29 -8.61
C LEU A 22 3.48 9.51 -8.67
N PRO A 23 4.02 10.72 -8.96
CA PRO A 23 5.47 10.92 -8.99
C PRO A 23 6.14 10.63 -7.64
N ARG A 24 5.46 10.93 -6.52
CA ARG A 24 5.96 10.65 -5.17
C ARG A 24 5.94 9.15 -4.88
N VAL A 25 4.87 8.46 -5.27
CA VAL A 25 4.73 7.01 -5.11
C VAL A 25 5.83 6.29 -5.91
N GLN A 26 6.04 6.69 -7.17
CA GLN A 26 7.09 6.13 -8.02
C GLN A 26 8.50 6.37 -7.45
N ALA A 27 8.77 7.56 -6.90
CA ALA A 27 10.05 7.85 -6.26
C ALA A 27 10.31 6.92 -5.06
N VAL A 28 9.30 6.70 -4.21
CA VAL A 28 9.41 5.77 -3.07
C VAL A 28 9.58 4.33 -3.55
N ALA A 29 8.83 3.89 -4.57
CA ALA A 29 8.94 2.55 -5.14
C ALA A 29 10.35 2.29 -5.68
N ARG A 30 10.88 3.19 -6.52
CA ARG A 30 12.26 3.12 -7.05
C ARG A 30 13.30 3.12 -5.94
N PHE A 31 13.13 3.98 -4.93
CA PHE A 31 14.05 4.02 -3.80
C PHE A 31 14.01 2.72 -3.00
N ALA A 32 12.84 2.13 -2.77
CA ALA A 32 12.70 0.88 -2.02
C ALA A 32 13.33 -0.31 -2.77
N THR A 33 13.16 -0.38 -4.09
CA THR A 33 13.69 -1.48 -4.94
C THR A 33 15.15 -1.27 -5.36
N ARG A 34 15.79 -0.14 -5.00
CA ARG A 34 17.18 0.18 -5.40
C ARG A 34 18.24 -0.88 -5.10
N ARG A 35 17.98 -1.77 -4.13
CA ARG A 35 18.88 -2.84 -3.71
C ARG A 35 18.68 -4.16 -4.48
N VAL A 36 17.72 -4.20 -5.40
CA VAL A 36 17.48 -5.35 -6.27
C VAL A 36 18.52 -5.34 -7.38
N PRO A 37 19.32 -6.41 -7.54
CA PRO A 37 20.44 -6.42 -8.48
C PRO A 37 20.01 -6.55 -9.94
N CYS A 38 18.93 -7.30 -10.21
CA CYS A 38 18.40 -7.47 -11.56
C CYS A 38 17.53 -6.26 -11.94
N PRO A 39 17.80 -5.57 -13.07
CA PRO A 39 17.04 -4.39 -13.49
C PRO A 39 15.58 -4.73 -13.80
N ASP A 40 15.31 -5.84 -14.48
CA ASP A 40 13.93 -6.24 -14.83
C ASP A 40 13.11 -6.54 -13.58
N ALA A 41 13.67 -7.34 -12.66
CA ALA A 41 13.01 -7.64 -11.38
C ALA A 41 12.79 -6.36 -10.54
N ARG A 42 13.70 -5.39 -10.63
CA ARG A 42 13.56 -4.10 -9.95
C ARG A 42 12.38 -3.30 -10.50
N GLU A 43 12.19 -3.31 -11.83
CA GLU A 43 11.08 -2.63 -12.50
C GLU A 43 9.75 -3.32 -12.23
N GLU A 44 9.71 -4.66 -12.29
CA GLU A 44 8.53 -5.45 -11.92
C GLU A 44 8.09 -5.16 -10.48
N LEU A 45 9.03 -5.19 -9.53
CA LEU A 45 8.74 -4.88 -8.12
C LEU A 45 8.29 -3.44 -7.91
N ALA A 46 8.82 -2.49 -8.69
CA ALA A 46 8.39 -1.10 -8.61
C ALA A 46 6.97 -0.93 -9.16
N ALA A 47 6.63 -1.59 -10.26
CA ALA A 47 5.28 -1.61 -10.83
C ALA A 47 4.27 -2.28 -9.88
N GLU A 48 4.65 -3.41 -9.28
CA GLU A 48 3.83 -4.11 -8.28
C GLU A 48 3.58 -3.22 -7.05
N ALA A 49 4.61 -2.52 -6.57
CA ALA A 49 4.47 -1.58 -5.46
C ALA A 49 3.46 -0.45 -5.77
N VAL A 50 3.48 0.09 -6.98
CA VAL A 50 2.52 1.12 -7.43
C VAL A 50 1.10 0.54 -7.52
N ALA A 51 0.94 -0.68 -8.03
CA ALA A 51 -0.37 -1.33 -8.11
C ALA A 51 -0.97 -1.62 -6.73
N LEU A 52 -0.14 -2.07 -5.78
CA LEU A 52 -0.56 -2.25 -4.38
C LEU A 52 -0.91 -0.92 -3.72
N ASP A 53 -0.14 0.13 -4.00
CA ASP A 53 -0.42 1.47 -3.50
C ASP A 53 -1.78 1.98 -3.95
N TRP A 54 -2.10 1.85 -5.23
CA TRP A 54 -3.41 2.19 -5.77
C TRP A 54 -4.54 1.41 -5.10
N ARG A 55 -4.37 0.09 -4.92
CA ARG A 55 -5.36 -0.74 -4.24
C ARG A 55 -5.61 -0.26 -2.81
N CYS A 56 -4.56 0.08 -2.07
CA CYS A 56 -4.67 0.64 -0.72
C CYS A 56 -5.32 2.03 -0.73
N TYR A 57 -4.96 2.88 -1.69
CA TYR A 57 -5.51 4.22 -1.87
C TYR A 57 -7.02 4.18 -2.07
N VAL A 58 -7.51 3.37 -3.01
CA VAL A 58 -8.95 3.18 -3.25
C VAL A 58 -9.66 2.60 -2.03
N ALA A 59 -9.05 1.63 -1.35
CA ALA A 59 -9.63 1.04 -0.14
C ALA A 59 -9.78 2.07 1.00
N LEU A 60 -8.81 2.98 1.16
CA LEU A 60 -8.88 4.06 2.13
C LEU A 60 -9.92 5.12 1.75
N HIS A 61 -9.96 5.48 0.47
CA HIS A 61 -10.94 6.43 -0.05
C HIS A 61 -12.37 5.92 0.12
N ARG A 62 -12.62 4.62 -0.10
CA ARG A 62 -13.92 3.97 0.16
C ARG A 62 -14.30 3.96 1.64
N ARG A 63 -13.33 4.05 2.55
CA ARG A 63 -13.54 4.16 4.00
C ARG A 63 -13.73 5.61 4.45
N GLY A 64 -13.80 6.58 3.53
CA GLY A 64 -13.93 8.00 3.84
C GLY A 64 -12.68 8.64 4.45
N LYS A 65 -11.52 7.99 4.30
CA LYS A 65 -10.23 8.56 4.73
C LYS A 65 -9.64 9.36 3.58
N ASP A 66 -8.87 10.39 3.92
CA ASP A 66 -8.04 11.12 2.96
C ASP A 66 -6.64 10.45 2.85
N PRO A 67 -6.38 9.64 1.80
CA PRO A 67 -5.07 9.03 1.60
C PRO A 67 -3.99 10.05 1.18
N GLY A 68 -4.36 11.25 0.71
CA GLY A 68 -3.43 12.31 0.32
C GLY A 68 -2.48 12.73 1.45
N ALA A 69 -2.98 12.73 2.68
CA ALA A 69 -2.19 13.04 3.88
C ALA A 69 -1.11 11.99 4.20
N PHE A 70 -1.20 10.76 3.66
CA PHE A 70 -0.34 9.64 4.05
C PHE A 70 0.31 8.90 2.87
N VAL A 71 0.34 9.50 1.67
CA VAL A 71 0.84 8.87 0.42
C VAL A 71 2.20 8.20 0.60
N THR A 72 3.17 8.85 1.23
CA THR A 72 4.52 8.29 1.42
C THR A 72 4.52 7.07 2.33
N THR A 73 3.63 7.03 3.33
CA THR A 73 3.50 5.90 4.26
C THR A 73 2.87 4.71 3.54
N ILE A 74 1.82 4.94 2.75
CA ILE A 74 1.16 3.90 1.96
C ILE A 74 2.18 3.36 0.94
N ALA A 75 2.86 4.23 0.19
CA ALA A 75 3.84 3.82 -0.82
C ALA A 75 4.98 2.99 -0.22
N ARG A 76 5.46 3.36 0.98
CA ARG A 76 6.48 2.57 1.69
C ARG A 76 5.96 1.19 2.08
N ARG A 77 4.75 1.11 2.62
CA ARG A 77 4.12 -0.17 3.01
C ARG A 77 3.87 -1.05 1.80
N SER A 78 3.39 -0.49 0.70
CA SER A 78 3.16 -1.17 -0.58
C SER A 78 4.46 -1.70 -1.17
N ALA A 79 5.55 -0.92 -1.13
CA ALA A 79 6.86 -1.39 -1.57
C ALA A 79 7.43 -2.51 -0.68
N GLN A 80 7.24 -2.44 0.64
CA GLN A 80 7.60 -3.54 1.55
C GLN A 80 6.79 -4.80 1.26
N ALA A 81 5.50 -4.65 0.95
CA ALA A 81 4.64 -5.76 0.57
C ALA A 81 5.06 -6.38 -0.76
N ALA A 82 5.40 -5.60 -1.78
CA ALA A 82 5.93 -6.14 -3.04
C ALA A 82 7.24 -6.92 -2.83
N LEU A 83 8.18 -6.38 -2.02
CA LEU A 83 9.45 -7.04 -1.69
C LEU A 83 9.27 -8.31 -0.83
N GLY A 84 8.22 -8.40 -0.03
CA GLY A 84 7.89 -9.57 0.79
C GLY A 84 7.03 -10.61 0.09
N GLY A 85 6.08 -10.18 -0.74
CA GLY A 85 5.10 -11.00 -1.46
C GLY A 85 5.69 -11.71 -2.68
N SER A 86 6.62 -11.06 -3.40
CA SER A 86 7.40 -11.69 -4.47
C SER A 86 8.25 -12.87 -3.99
N ARG A 87 8.59 -12.94 -2.70
CA ARG A 87 9.28 -14.10 -2.11
C ARG A 87 8.36 -15.29 -1.88
N VAL A 88 7.04 -15.06 -1.82
CA VAL A 88 6.04 -16.12 -1.61
C VAL A 88 5.60 -16.74 -2.94
N CYS A 89 5.60 -15.96 -4.05
CA CYS A 89 5.31 -16.47 -5.40
C CYS A 89 6.57 -16.73 -6.27
N GLY A 90 7.77 -16.70 -5.70
CA GLY A 90 9.03 -16.85 -6.43
C GLY A 90 9.96 -17.89 -5.80
N SER A 91 9.68 -19.18 -6.03
CA SER A 91 10.68 -20.24 -5.92
C SER A 91 11.73 -20.08 -7.03
N ARG A 92 12.63 -19.10 -6.89
CA ARG A 92 13.88 -19.09 -7.66
C ARG A 92 14.99 -19.65 -6.78
N SER A 93 15.13 -20.98 -6.81
CA SER A 93 16.29 -21.67 -6.24
C SER A 93 17.55 -21.37 -7.05
N SER A 94 18.46 -20.60 -6.47
CA SER A 94 19.83 -21.01 -6.13
C SER A 94 20.72 -19.80 -5.83
N ALA A 95 21.52 -19.95 -4.76
CA ALA A 95 22.64 -19.13 -4.31
C ALA A 95 22.40 -18.08 -3.18
N THR A 96 22.86 -18.52 -2.00
CA THR A 96 23.36 -17.80 -0.80
C THR A 96 22.36 -17.35 0.28
N PRO A 97 22.32 -18.00 1.46
CA PRO A 97 21.54 -17.54 2.60
C PRO A 97 22.26 -16.39 3.32
N SER A 98 21.92 -15.15 2.97
CA SER A 98 22.24 -14.00 3.83
C SER A 98 21.30 -14.02 5.03
N ARG A 99 21.81 -14.43 6.19
CA ARG A 99 21.15 -14.36 7.50
C ARG A 99 20.47 -13.00 7.70
N ARG A 100 19.15 -12.98 7.73
CA ARG A 100 18.37 -11.98 8.46
C ARG A 100 17.28 -12.75 9.21
N SER A 101 17.32 -12.62 10.54
CA SER A 101 16.54 -13.39 11.50
C SER A 101 15.05 -13.49 11.15
N PRO A 102 14.37 -14.61 11.45
CA PRO A 102 12.92 -14.69 11.37
C PRO A 102 12.36 -13.90 12.55
N GLY A 103 11.89 -12.69 12.28
CA GLY A 103 11.23 -11.85 13.27
C GLY A 103 10.06 -11.13 12.62
N SER A 104 8.85 -11.54 12.99
CA SER A 104 7.57 -10.93 12.67
C SER A 104 6.93 -11.34 11.34
N ALA A 105 6.33 -12.53 11.35
CA ALA A 105 5.05 -12.74 10.69
C ALA A 105 3.99 -11.91 11.44
N ALA A 106 3.91 -10.61 11.14
CA ALA A 106 2.73 -9.82 11.46
C ALA A 106 1.74 -10.06 10.31
N GLY A 107 0.90 -11.08 10.49
CA GLY A 107 -0.30 -11.26 9.69
C GLY A 107 -1.06 -9.94 9.64
N CYS A 108 -1.42 -9.50 8.44
CA CYS A 108 -2.46 -8.49 8.28
C CYS A 108 -3.82 -9.15 8.54
N GLU A 109 -4.05 -9.60 9.77
CA GLU A 109 -5.40 -9.78 10.29
C GLU A 109 -5.93 -8.40 10.64
N LEU A 110 -6.66 -7.82 9.71
CA LEU A 110 -7.58 -6.74 10.00
C LEU A 110 -8.78 -7.33 10.73
N SER A 111 -8.64 -7.65 12.01
CA SER A 111 -9.76 -8.08 12.86
C SER A 111 -9.85 -7.23 14.13
N GLY A 112 -11.02 -6.60 14.26
CA GLY A 112 -11.62 -5.87 15.39
C GLY A 112 -10.78 -5.49 16.62
N SER A 113 -10.73 -4.19 16.90
CA SER A 113 -11.13 -3.69 18.22
C SER A 113 -11.41 -2.20 18.17
N GLY A 114 -12.60 -1.84 18.64
CA GLY A 114 -13.07 -0.47 18.74
C GLY A 114 -12.16 0.36 19.63
N THR A 115 -11.91 1.59 19.21
CA THR A 115 -11.64 2.68 20.15
C THR A 115 -12.34 3.89 19.59
N ALA A 116 -13.33 4.34 20.35
CA ALA A 116 -14.20 5.45 20.03
C ALA A 116 -13.39 6.73 19.82
N CYS A 117 -13.47 7.30 18.62
CA CYS A 117 -13.25 8.74 18.46
C CYS A 117 -14.48 9.45 19.03
N ARG A 118 -14.41 9.85 20.30
CA ARG A 118 -15.30 10.87 20.85
C ARG A 118 -15.06 12.16 20.05
N VAL A 119 -15.97 12.49 19.15
CA VAL A 119 -16.07 13.80 18.50
C VAL A 119 -16.56 14.77 19.58
N GLY A 120 -15.65 15.59 20.10
CA GLY A 120 -16.00 16.77 20.87
C GLY A 120 -16.50 17.85 19.93
N ALA A 121 -17.81 17.87 19.68
CA ALA A 121 -18.49 19.05 19.16
C ALA A 121 -18.63 20.07 20.30
N SER A 122 -18.09 21.27 20.12
CA SER A 122 -18.53 22.44 20.87
C SER A 122 -18.99 23.50 19.89
N VAL A 123 -20.25 23.35 19.49
CA VAL A 123 -21.13 24.48 19.19
C VAL A 123 -21.49 25.11 20.53
N ARG A 124 -21.23 26.41 20.70
CA ARG A 124 -22.03 27.26 21.57
C ARG A 124 -22.26 28.59 20.88
N GLU A 125 -23.47 28.72 20.36
CA GLU A 125 -24.15 29.99 20.15
C GLU A 125 -24.35 30.75 21.47
N ARG A 126 -24.52 32.07 21.29
CA ARG A 126 -25.41 32.99 22.02
C ARG A 126 -24.78 33.85 23.11
N SER A 127 -24.52 35.12 22.78
CA SER A 127 -25.44 36.24 23.06
C SER A 127 -25.01 37.48 22.27
#